data_AF-A0A7C5JT41-F1
#
_entry.id   AF-A0A7C5JT41-F1
#
_cell.length_a   1.000
_cell.length_b   1.000
_cell.length_c   1.000
_cell.angle_alpha   90.00
_cell.angle_beta   90.00
_cell.angle_gamma   90.00
#
_symmetry.space_group_name_H-M   'P 1'
#
loop_
_entity.id
_entity.type
_entity.pdbx_description
1 polymer ?
#
loop_
_entity_poly.entity_id
_entity_poly.type
_entity_poly.pdbx_seq_one_letter_code
_entity_poly.pdbx_strand_id
1 'polypeptide(L)'
;MVYEKIINVKTAQRTQIINITSQIDDVVAESGVKEGLCYIGSLHTTAGIIVNDNESGLHTDMLTLLEKIVPYDPSKYLHNRIGEDNADAHLKLMLIGMS
;
A
#
# COMPACT_ATOMS: atom_id res chain seq x y z
N MET A 1 -27.07 2.10 2.11
CA MET A 1 -26.38 3.36 1.77
C MET A 1 -24.98 2.99 1.31
N VAL A 2 -24.50 3.57 0.21
CA VAL A 2 -23.13 3.35 -0.30
C VAL A 2 -22.46 4.73 -0.30
N TYR A 3 -21.27 4.80 0.26
CA TYR A 3 -20.44 6.01 0.30
C TYR A 3 -19.07 5.68 -0.28
N GLU A 4 -18.58 6.53 -1.16
CA GLU A 4 -17.31 6.33 -1.86
C GLU A 4 -16.48 7.61 -1.77
N LYS A 5 -15.19 7.45 -1.47
CA LYS A 5 -14.24 8.56 -1.41
C LYS A 5 -12.85 8.09 -1.83
N ILE A 6 -12.19 8.90 -2.65
CA ILE A 6 -10.79 8.69 -3.04
C ILE A 6 -9.91 9.50 -2.09
N ILE A 7 -8.93 8.85 -1.47
CA ILE A 7 -7.92 9.50 -0.65
C ILE A 7 -6.61 9.52 -1.44
N ASN A 8 -6.01 10.71 -1.58
CA ASN A 8 -4.70 10.85 -2.19
C ASN A 8 -3.63 10.75 -1.09
N VAL A 9 -2.71 9.79 -1.25
CA VAL A 9 -1.58 9.59 -0.34
C VAL A 9 -0.30 9.89 -1.11
N LYS A 10 0.49 10.85 -0.64
CA LYS A 10 1.74 11.23 -1.26
C LYS A 10 2.92 10.59 -0.52
N THR A 11 3.73 9.83 -1.24
CA THR A 11 4.98 9.26 -0.71
C THR A 11 6.15 10.23 -0.93
N ALA A 12 7.14 10.15 -0.05
CA ALA A 12 8.41 10.88 -0.15
C ALA A 12 9.58 9.94 -0.56
N GLN A 13 9.36 8.64 -0.49
CA GLN A 13 10.34 7.60 -0.84
C GLN A 13 9.70 6.62 -1.83
N ARG A 14 10.54 5.89 -2.58
CA ARG A 14 10.09 4.86 -3.53
C ARG A 14 9.23 3.79 -2.84
N THR A 15 9.66 3.35 -1.65
CA THR A 15 8.92 2.40 -0.80
C THR A 15 8.73 3.05 0.55
N GLN A 16 7.49 3.21 1.00
CA GLN A 16 7.17 3.88 2.26
C GLN A 16 5.90 3.27 2.86
N ILE A 17 5.89 3.10 4.17
CA ILE A 17 4.69 2.76 4.93
C ILE A 17 4.11 4.06 5.48
N ILE A 18 2.84 4.31 5.22
CA ILE A 18 2.11 5.50 5.67
C ILE A 18 0.86 5.01 6.41
N ASN A 19 0.73 5.43 7.67
CA ASN A 19 -0.48 5.19 8.43
C ASN A 19 -1.59 6.15 7.92
N ILE A 20 -2.70 5.58 7.45
CA ILE A 20 -3.85 6.30 6.92
C ILE A 20 -5.09 6.23 7.83
N THR A 21 -4.99 5.63 9.03
CA THR A 21 -6.14 5.34 9.90
C THR A 21 -6.99 6.57 10.19
N SER A 22 -6.39 7.71 10.52
CA SER A 22 -7.15 8.94 10.79
C SER A 22 -7.93 9.45 9.57
N GLN A 23 -7.37 9.29 8.37
CA GLN A 23 -8.05 9.68 7.13
C GLN A 23 -9.25 8.76 6.86
N ILE A 24 -9.12 7.46 7.18
CA ILE A 24 -10.22 6.49 7.09
C ILE A 24 -11.30 6.80 8.13
N ASP A 25 -10.93 7.14 9.37
CA ASP A 25 -11.87 7.53 10.42
C ASP A 25 -12.73 8.73 9.98
N ASP A 26 -12.11 9.74 9.36
CA ASP A 26 -12.81 10.89 8.78
C ASP A 26 -13.80 10.46 7.68
N VAL A 27 -13.39 9.58 6.77
CA VAL A 27 -14.25 9.04 5.69
C VAL A 27 -15.44 8.27 6.25
N VAL A 28 -15.22 7.44 7.27
CA VAL A 28 -16.29 6.66 7.93
C VAL A 28 -17.26 7.60 8.64
N ALA A 29 -16.76 8.61 9.35
CA ALA A 29 -17.59 9.60 10.02
C ALA A 29 -18.45 10.41 9.04
N GLU A 30 -17.85 10.87 7.93
CA GLU A 30 -18.56 11.58 6.85
C GLU A 30 -19.64 10.74 6.19
N SER A 31 -19.44 9.41 6.08
CA SER A 31 -20.39 8.51 5.41
C SER A 31 -21.74 8.43 6.12
N GLY A 32 -21.80 8.71 7.43
CA GLY A 32 -23.00 8.55 8.25
C GLY A 32 -23.45 7.09 8.47
N VAL A 33 -22.73 6.09 7.92
CA VAL A 33 -23.04 4.67 8.08
C VAL A 33 -22.82 4.27 9.54
N LYS A 34 -23.82 3.59 10.14
CA LYS A 34 -23.76 3.13 11.54
C LYS A 34 -23.28 1.69 11.68
N GLU A 35 -23.68 0.83 10.76
CA GLU A 35 -23.28 -0.57 10.68
C GLU A 35 -23.11 -0.94 9.21
N GLY A 36 -22.01 -1.60 8.86
CA GLY A 36 -21.70 -1.94 7.48
C GLY A 36 -20.27 -2.43 7.29
N LEU A 37 -19.85 -2.47 6.02
CA LEU A 37 -18.49 -2.82 5.60
C LEU A 37 -17.77 -1.57 5.10
N CYS A 38 -16.54 -1.36 5.56
CA CYS A 38 -15.60 -0.42 4.94
C CYS A 38 -14.60 -1.21 4.11
N TYR A 39 -14.63 -1.01 2.78
CA TYR A 39 -13.63 -1.57 1.88
C TYR A 39 -12.60 -0.50 1.53
N ILE A 40 -11.33 -0.83 1.68
CA ILE A 40 -10.20 0.04 1.35
C ILE A 40 -9.37 -0.72 0.33
N GLY A 41 -9.20 -0.15 -0.87
CA GLY A 41 -8.43 -0.77 -1.92
C GLY A 41 -7.52 0.24 -2.59
N SER A 42 -6.31 -0.19 -2.94
CA SER A 42 -5.42 0.59 -3.79
C SER A 42 -5.92 0.58 -5.23
N LEU A 43 -5.93 1.76 -5.86
CA LEU A 43 -6.17 1.91 -7.30
C LEU A 43 -4.89 1.73 -8.13
N HIS A 44 -3.76 1.41 -7.48
CA HIS A 44 -2.47 1.21 -8.10
C HIS A 44 -2.02 -0.25 -8.00
N THR A 45 -1.39 -0.75 -9.05
CA THR A 45 -0.83 -2.11 -9.12
C THR A 45 0.54 -2.26 -8.45
N THR A 46 1.02 -1.21 -7.79
CA THR A 46 2.35 -1.13 -7.14
C THR A 46 2.27 -0.58 -5.71
N ALA A 47 1.07 -0.44 -5.14
CA ALA A 47 0.85 0.01 -3.77
C ALA A 47 -0.23 -0.86 -3.13
N GLY A 48 -0.02 -1.27 -1.88
CA GLY A 48 -0.90 -2.18 -1.16
C GLY A 48 -1.50 -1.57 0.10
N ILE A 49 -2.48 -2.28 0.67
CA ILE A 49 -3.17 -1.93 1.91
C ILE A 49 -2.93 -3.06 2.90
N ILE A 50 -2.52 -2.72 4.12
CA ILE A 50 -2.33 -3.68 5.22
C ILE A 50 -2.84 -3.10 6.53
N VAL A 51 -3.23 -3.99 7.42
CA VAL A 51 -3.48 -3.68 8.82
C VAL A 51 -2.39 -4.33 9.66
N ASN A 52 -1.62 -3.53 10.37
CA ASN A 52 -0.56 -3.98 11.27
C ASN A 52 -0.30 -2.93 12.36
N ASP A 53 0.63 -3.21 13.28
CA ASP A 53 1.03 -2.28 14.32
C ASP A 53 1.80 -1.08 13.75
N ASN A 54 1.50 0.11 14.27
CA ASN A 54 2.08 1.38 13.81
C ASN A 54 3.32 1.73 14.64
N GLU A 55 4.33 0.88 14.53
CA GLU A 55 5.60 1.02 15.23
C GLU A 55 6.75 1.15 14.21
N SER A 56 7.63 2.13 14.43
CA SER A 56 8.70 2.51 13.50
C SER A 56 9.75 1.42 13.24
N GLY A 57 10.09 0.61 14.24
CA GLY A 57 10.95 -0.55 14.12
C GLY A 57 10.30 -1.63 13.26
N LEU A 58 9.04 -1.96 13.53
CA LEU A 58 8.28 -2.92 12.72
C LEU A 58 8.15 -2.45 11.26
N HIS A 59 7.95 -1.15 11.03
CA HIS A 59 7.99 -0.59 9.67
C HIS A 59 9.34 -0.88 8.98
N THR A 60 10.44 -0.70 9.70
CA THR A 60 11.79 -0.97 9.20
C THR A 60 11.97 -2.47 8.92
N ASP A 61 11.50 -3.33 9.81
CA ASP A 61 11.57 -4.79 9.66
C ASP A 61 10.79 -5.26 8.43
N MET A 62 9.56 -4.76 8.24
CA MET A 62 8.72 -5.08 7.08
C MET A 62 9.38 -4.64 5.77
N LEU A 63 9.89 -3.41 5.69
CA LEU A 63 10.58 -2.90 4.51
C LEU A 63 11.85 -3.71 4.20
N THR A 64 12.62 -4.04 5.24
CA THR A 64 13.83 -4.86 5.11
C THR A 64 13.49 -6.27 4.63
N LEU A 65 12.42 -6.88 5.16
CA LEU A 65 11.97 -8.20 4.74
C LEU A 65 11.50 -8.20 3.28
N LEU A 66 10.69 -7.21 2.88
CA LEU A 66 10.21 -7.08 1.50
C LEU A 66 11.38 -6.92 0.53
N GLU A 67 12.37 -6.10 0.88
CA GLU A 67 13.58 -5.92 0.06
C GLU A 67 14.43 -7.20 0.00
N LYS A 68 14.47 -7.99 1.07
CA LYS A 68 15.16 -9.28 1.07
C LYS A 68 14.48 -10.32 0.17
N ILE A 69 13.15 -10.38 0.18
CA ILE A 69 12.38 -11.37 -0.60
C ILE A 69 12.29 -10.93 -2.07
N VAL A 70 12.00 -9.65 -2.30
CA VAL A 70 11.78 -9.04 -3.62
C VAL A 70 12.65 -7.78 -3.73
N PRO A 71 13.97 -7.92 -3.94
CA PRO A 71 14.86 -6.78 -3.99
C PRO A 71 14.57 -5.90 -5.20
N TYR A 72 14.73 -4.59 -5.04
CA TYR A 72 14.80 -3.67 -6.16
C TYR A 72 16.08 -3.95 -6.96
N ASP A 73 15.90 -4.41 -8.20
CA ASP A 73 16.98 -4.61 -9.16
C ASP A 73 16.42 -4.42 -10.58
N PRO A 74 16.76 -3.30 -11.24
CA PRO A 74 16.31 -3.01 -12.60
C PRO A 74 16.65 -4.10 -13.62
N SER A 75 17.74 -4.84 -13.41
CA SER A 75 18.24 -5.87 -14.33
C SER A 75 17.64 -7.25 -14.11
N LYS A 76 17.09 -7.50 -12.92
CA LYS A 76 16.64 -8.83 -12.48
C LYS A 76 15.33 -9.28 -13.08
N TYR A 77 14.39 -8.35 -13.29
CA TYR A 77 13.02 -8.69 -13.63
C TYR A 77 12.71 -8.49 -15.11
N LEU A 78 12.02 -9.45 -15.70
CA LEU A 78 11.64 -9.41 -17.12
C LEU A 78 10.71 -8.24 -17.45
N HIS A 79 9.84 -7.85 -16.50
CA HIS A 79 8.92 -6.75 -16.66
C HIS A 79 9.64 -5.40 -16.87
N ASN A 80 10.87 -5.24 -16.36
CA ASN A 80 11.64 -4.02 -16.53
C ASN A 80 12.21 -3.85 -17.97
N ARG A 81 12.14 -4.87 -18.82
CA ARG A 81 12.72 -4.83 -20.19
C ARG A 81 12.05 -3.84 -21.13
N ILE A 82 10.85 -3.39 -20.81
CA ILE A 82 10.10 -2.41 -21.60
C ILE A 82 10.39 -0.95 -21.20
N GLY A 83 11.39 -0.73 -20.33
CA GLY A 83 11.83 0.60 -19.89
C GLY A 83 11.28 1.02 -18.52
N GLU A 84 10.50 0.17 -17.85
CA GLU A 84 10.08 0.36 -16.47
C GLU A 84 11.11 -0.20 -15.48
N ASP A 85 11.03 0.18 -14.21
CA ASP A 85 11.90 -0.31 -13.14
C ASP A 85 11.15 -0.86 -11.92
N ASN A 86 9.83 -1.02 -12.03
CA ASN A 86 8.88 -1.21 -10.92
C ASN A 86 8.36 -2.64 -10.75
N ALA A 87 8.98 -3.62 -11.41
CA ALA A 87 8.61 -5.02 -11.25
C ALA A 87 8.63 -5.47 -9.78
N ASP A 88 9.58 -4.97 -9.00
CA ASP A 88 9.69 -5.27 -7.57
C ASP A 88 8.46 -4.77 -6.80
N ALA A 89 7.93 -3.60 -7.15
CA ALA A 89 6.76 -3.02 -6.49
C ALA A 89 5.47 -3.83 -6.78
N HIS A 90 5.31 -4.33 -8.01
CA HIS A 90 4.21 -5.26 -8.35
C HIS A 90 4.29 -6.56 -7.54
N LEU A 91 5.50 -7.12 -7.40
CA LEU A 91 5.71 -8.37 -6.67
C LEU A 91 5.59 -8.19 -5.15
N LYS A 92 6.07 -7.07 -4.61
CA LYS A 92 5.85 -6.67 -3.20
C LYS A 92 4.35 -6.52 -2.93
N LEU A 93 3.60 -5.89 -3.84
CA LEU A 93 2.13 -5.81 -3.72
C LEU A 93 1.49 -7.20 -3.64
N MET A 94 1.92 -8.15 -4.46
CA MET A 94 1.38 -9.52 -4.44
C MET A 94 1.50 -10.20 -3.06
N LEU A 95 2.55 -9.88 -2.29
CA LEU A 95 2.75 -10.40 -0.93
C LEU A 95 1.91 -9.67 0.13
N ILE A 96 1.64 -8.38 -0.09
CA ILE A 96 1.01 -7.46 0.86
C ILE A 96 -0.51 -7.49 0.72
N GLY A 97 -1.03 -7.52 -0.51
CA GLY A 97 -2.45 -7.43 -0.81
C GLY A 97 -2.86 -6.02 -1.28
N MET A 98 -3.88 -5.98 -2.13
CA MET A 98 -4.40 -4.73 -2.69
C MET A 98 -5.43 -4.02 -1.79
N SER A 99 -5.95 -4.74 -0.79
CA SER A 99 -7.04 -4.35 0.11
C SER A 99 -6.96 -5.13 1.41
#